data_AF-A0A1L7UKU9-F1
#
_entry.id   AF-A0A1L7UKU9-F1
#
_cell.length_a   1.000
_cell.length_b   1.000
_cell.length_c   1.000
_cell.angle_alpha   90.00
_cell.angle_beta   90.00
_cell.angle_gamma   90.00
#
_symmetry.space_group_name_H-M   'P 1'
#
loop_
_entity.id
_entity.type
_entity.pdbx_description
1 polymer ?
#
loop_
_entity_poly.entity_id
_entity_poly.type
_entity_poly.pdbx_seq_one_letter_code
_entity_poly.pdbx_strand_id
1 'polypeptide(L)'
;MGTIYDDLFTLPSELPRLGHYDAEYIYIINLDLEILTINNSIHWKLGNILRNNLWLRAIADSIYPYKPTISLDVFPEEYIASSALELPTPDRMIGYNFATVVLKRDMEQAPIAFLRHVLAETLIEHKDDIVRFGRGWSPALFPFLQVAFTLVSIASGQASFFYFPDQPFDPRSCYWVGCNSNHLHMSSGWLDQDWAGDHASLLEFGSMSRRPDELPGVSHSETIYWHEDVLVSLSLIVDGKAITEAVTYGVEQGRVNLQIVVFSLFKAAFAEAKF
;
A
#
# COMPACT_ATOMS: atom_id res chain seq x y z
N MET A 1 -12.89 3.49 36.31
CA MET A 1 -12.96 2.67 35.08
C MET A 1 -11.71 3.02 34.31
N GLY A 2 -10.75 2.10 34.23
CA GLY A 2 -9.50 2.33 33.50
C GLY A 2 -9.81 2.36 32.01
N THR A 3 -9.37 3.41 31.34
CA THR A 3 -9.36 3.57 29.89
C THR A 3 -8.58 2.41 29.29
N ILE A 4 -9.25 1.53 28.52
CA ILE A 4 -8.71 0.28 27.96
C ILE A 4 -7.57 0.52 26.93
N TYR A 5 -7.23 1.79 26.64
CA TYR A 5 -6.41 2.17 25.49
C TYR A 5 -5.23 3.11 25.81
N ASP A 6 -4.91 3.36 27.08
CA ASP A 6 -3.76 4.22 27.47
C ASP A 6 -2.39 3.58 27.20
N ASP A 7 -2.35 2.29 26.84
CA ASP A 7 -1.11 1.53 26.67
C ASP A 7 -0.56 1.54 25.23
N LEU A 8 -1.29 2.11 24.26
CA LEU A 8 -0.88 2.12 22.85
C LEU A 8 0.10 3.26 22.54
N PHE A 9 1.19 2.95 21.85
CA PHE A 9 2.15 3.95 21.36
C PHE A 9 2.09 4.05 19.84
N THR A 10 2.28 5.26 19.33
CA THR A 10 2.26 5.54 17.90
C THR A 10 3.59 6.13 17.48
N LEU A 11 4.19 5.50 16.47
CA LEU A 11 5.39 6.00 15.81
C LEU A 11 5.00 6.85 14.59
N PRO A 12 5.92 7.67 14.06
CA PRO A 12 5.72 8.32 12.77
C PRO A 12 5.31 7.29 11.70
N SER A 13 4.20 7.54 11.00
CA SER A 13 3.70 6.61 9.98
C SER A 13 4.64 6.56 8.78
N GLU A 14 4.85 5.36 8.23
CA GLU A 14 5.55 5.15 6.95
C GLU A 14 4.69 5.49 5.73
N LEU A 15 3.37 5.64 5.92
CA LEU A 15 2.43 6.15 4.91
C LEU A 15 2.12 7.61 5.22
N PRO A 16 2.71 8.58 4.49
CA PRO A 16 2.57 9.98 4.82
C PRO A 16 1.13 10.44 4.59
N ARG A 17 0.45 10.83 5.68
CA ARG A 17 -0.93 11.33 5.66
C ARG A 17 -0.95 12.82 5.30
N LEU A 18 -0.87 13.10 4.01
CA LEU A 18 -0.70 14.47 3.49
C LEU A 18 -2.02 15.23 3.26
N GLY A 19 -3.18 14.61 3.52
CA GLY A 19 -4.48 15.04 2.98
C GLY A 19 -5.04 16.39 3.44
N HIS A 20 -4.29 17.23 4.16
CA HIS A 20 -4.84 18.42 4.84
C HIS A 20 -3.93 19.66 4.79
N TYR A 21 -2.80 19.61 4.09
CA TYR A 21 -1.94 20.78 3.96
C TYR A 21 -2.24 21.50 2.64
N ASP A 22 -2.72 22.76 2.72
CA ASP A 22 -2.77 23.73 1.61
C ASP A 22 -1.35 24.17 1.19
N ALA A 23 -0.42 23.22 1.12
CA ALA A 23 0.93 23.47 0.65
C ALA A 23 0.92 23.49 -0.88
N GLU A 24 1.24 24.64 -1.46
CA GLU A 24 1.41 24.79 -2.92
C GLU A 24 2.48 23.82 -3.46
N TYR A 25 3.54 23.60 -2.67
CA TYR A 25 4.59 22.62 -2.96
C TYR A 25 5.14 21.95 -1.70
N ILE A 26 5.39 20.65 -1.78
CA ILE A 26 6.09 19.86 -0.74
C ILE A 26 7.52 19.59 -1.22
N TYR A 27 8.50 19.95 -0.41
CA TYR A 27 9.93 19.71 -0.69
C TYR A 27 10.50 18.73 0.34
N ILE A 28 11.14 17.66 -0.13
CA ILE A 28 11.80 16.65 0.72
C ILE A 28 13.26 16.56 0.29
N ILE A 29 14.18 16.75 1.23
CA ILE A 29 15.61 16.54 0.99
C ILE A 29 16.01 15.24 1.69
N ASN A 30 16.40 14.24 0.90
CA ASN A 30 16.99 13.00 1.39
C ASN A 30 18.51 13.09 1.21
N LEU A 31 19.23 13.25 2.32
CA LEU A 31 20.68 13.38 2.30
C LEU A 31 21.41 12.05 2.08
N ASP A 32 20.81 10.93 2.49
CA ASP A 32 21.41 9.59 2.33
C ASP A 32 21.42 9.14 0.86
N LEU A 33 20.35 9.48 0.14
CA LEU A 33 20.25 9.22 -1.30
C LEU A 33 20.77 10.38 -2.16
N GLU A 34 21.12 11.51 -1.54
CA GLU A 34 21.44 12.77 -2.21
C GLU A 34 20.36 13.22 -3.22
N ILE A 35 19.09 13.22 -2.79
CA ILE A 35 17.92 13.56 -3.63
C ILE A 35 17.13 14.73 -3.04
N LEU A 36 16.80 15.71 -3.89
CA LEU A 36 15.73 16.67 -3.64
C LEU A 36 14.45 16.21 -4.35
N THR A 37 13.37 16.03 -3.59
CA THR A 37 12.06 15.65 -4.11
C THR A 37 11.07 16.80 -4.02
N ILE A 38 10.31 17.07 -5.08
CA ILE A 38 9.25 18.07 -5.12
C ILE A 38 7.91 17.37 -5.40
N ASN A 39 6.88 17.68 -4.61
CA ASN A 39 5.53 17.12 -4.70
C ASN A 39 5.48 15.59 -4.75
N ASN A 40 6.47 14.93 -4.15
CA ASN A 40 6.62 13.48 -4.07
C ASN A 40 6.76 12.75 -5.41
N SER A 41 7.05 13.46 -6.51
CA SER A 41 7.10 12.85 -7.86
C SER A 41 8.27 13.33 -8.73
N ILE A 42 8.83 14.49 -8.42
CA ILE A 42 9.98 15.07 -9.14
C ILE A 42 11.20 14.85 -8.27
N HIS A 43 12.21 14.13 -8.77
CA HIS A 43 13.42 13.80 -8.02
C HIS A 43 14.66 14.36 -8.72
N TRP A 44 15.40 15.24 -8.05
CA TRP A 44 16.63 15.87 -8.51
C TRP A 44 17.82 15.34 -7.74
N LYS A 45 18.95 15.14 -8.41
CA LYS A 45 20.22 14.87 -7.71
C LYS A 45 20.67 16.13 -6.97
N LEU A 46 20.87 16.03 -5.67
CA LEU A 46 21.22 17.14 -4.79
C LEU A 46 22.55 17.80 -5.20
N GLY A 47 23.52 16.99 -5.62
CA GLY A 47 24.84 17.45 -6.10
C GLY A 47 24.81 18.16 -7.46
N ASN A 48 23.70 18.07 -8.20
CA ASN A 48 23.56 18.64 -9.53
C ASN A 48 22.21 19.37 -9.68
N ILE A 49 21.83 20.19 -8.70
CA ILE A 49 20.63 21.04 -8.83
C ILE A 49 20.97 22.26 -9.68
N LEU A 50 20.21 22.48 -10.75
CA LEU A 50 20.36 23.68 -11.55
C LEU A 50 20.00 24.94 -10.78
N ARG A 51 20.97 25.86 -10.73
CA ARG A 51 20.82 27.17 -10.10
C ARG A 51 20.29 28.20 -11.12
N ASN A 52 19.03 28.10 -11.52
CA ASN A 52 18.26 29.10 -12.30
C ASN A 52 16.79 28.63 -12.47
N ASN A 53 15.93 29.43 -13.12
CA ASN A 53 14.53 29.05 -13.38
C ASN A 53 14.36 27.94 -14.45
N LEU A 54 15.42 27.26 -14.90
CA LEU A 54 15.29 26.22 -15.94
C LEU A 54 14.66 24.93 -15.40
N TRP A 55 14.83 24.61 -14.11
CA TRP A 55 14.19 23.43 -13.52
C TRP A 55 12.66 23.49 -13.60
N LEU A 56 12.07 24.70 -13.55
CA LEU A 56 10.63 24.91 -13.75
C LEU A 56 10.17 24.51 -15.16
N ARG A 57 11.01 24.67 -16.17
CA ARG A 57 10.70 24.25 -17.56
C ARG A 57 10.76 22.74 -17.75
N ALA A 58 11.44 22.04 -16.85
CA ALA A 58 11.52 20.59 -16.87
C ALA A 58 10.25 19.93 -16.35
N ILE A 59 9.44 20.67 -15.58
CA ILE A 59 8.19 20.18 -15.01
C ILE A 59 7.17 19.99 -16.12
N ALA A 60 6.62 18.79 -16.22
CA ALA A 60 5.59 18.42 -17.17
C ALA A 60 4.46 17.65 -16.46
N ASP A 61 3.32 17.54 -17.12
CA ASP A 61 2.23 16.70 -16.63
C ASP A 61 2.59 15.22 -16.79
N SER A 62 2.30 14.42 -15.76
CA SER A 62 2.42 12.96 -15.85
C SER A 62 1.15 12.33 -16.40
N ILE A 63 1.20 11.02 -16.65
CA ILE A 63 0.00 10.21 -16.96
C ILE A 63 -1.00 10.16 -15.80
N TYR A 64 -0.58 10.55 -14.59
CA TYR A 64 -1.44 10.62 -13.41
C TYR A 64 -1.98 12.05 -13.24
N PRO A 65 -3.31 12.24 -13.19
CA PRO A 65 -3.91 13.56 -13.05
C PRO A 65 -3.35 14.31 -11.84
N TYR A 66 -3.04 15.60 -12.03
CA TYR A 66 -2.57 16.52 -10.99
C TYR A 66 -1.24 16.11 -10.33
N LYS A 67 -0.47 15.21 -10.96
CA LYS A 67 0.87 14.83 -10.50
C LYS A 67 1.91 15.26 -11.53
N PRO A 68 2.80 16.21 -11.19
CA PRO A 68 3.84 16.63 -12.10
C PRO A 68 4.96 15.59 -12.21
N THR A 69 5.71 15.61 -13.30
CA THR A 69 6.91 14.79 -13.55
C THR A 69 7.98 15.63 -14.24
N ILE A 70 9.13 15.03 -14.55
CA ILE A 70 10.21 15.66 -15.32
C ILE A 70 10.13 15.20 -16.78
N SER A 71 10.18 16.15 -17.72
CA SER A 71 10.31 15.87 -19.15
C SER A 71 11.77 15.58 -19.52
N LEU A 72 12.04 14.36 -19.97
CA LEU A 72 13.34 13.94 -20.48
C LEU A 72 13.69 14.59 -21.83
N ASP A 73 12.68 15.05 -22.59
CA ASP A 73 12.90 15.73 -23.87
C ASP A 73 13.54 17.12 -23.69
N VAL A 74 13.31 17.72 -22.52
CA VAL A 74 13.81 19.05 -22.18
C VAL A 74 15.05 18.95 -21.28
N PHE A 75 15.17 17.87 -20.51
CA PHE A 75 16.18 17.74 -19.45
C PHE A 75 16.93 16.41 -19.48
N PRO A 76 18.28 16.43 -19.49
CA PRO A 76 19.07 15.20 -19.47
C PRO A 76 18.93 14.42 -18.15
N GLU A 77 19.07 13.10 -18.22
CA GLU A 77 19.03 12.19 -17.06
C GLU A 77 20.12 12.48 -16.02
N GLU A 78 21.18 13.21 -16.37
CA GLU A 78 22.28 13.52 -15.45
C GLU A 78 21.83 14.35 -14.23
N TYR A 79 20.75 15.12 -14.34
CA TYR A 79 20.16 15.95 -13.26
C TYR A 79 19.11 15.19 -12.44
N ILE A 80 18.57 14.11 -13.00
CA ILE A 80 17.39 13.42 -12.48
C ILE A 80 17.83 12.30 -11.56
N ALA A 81 17.14 12.16 -10.44
CA ALA A 81 17.33 11.08 -9.49
C ALA A 81 16.09 10.19 -9.45
N SER A 82 16.14 9.12 -8.66
CA SER A 82 15.00 8.26 -8.40
C SER A 82 15.12 7.71 -6.99
N SER A 83 14.05 7.79 -6.21
CA SER A 83 13.93 7.07 -4.94
C SER A 83 13.32 5.67 -5.12
N ALA A 84 13.01 5.27 -6.35
CA ALA A 84 12.46 3.96 -6.63
C ALA A 84 13.54 2.87 -6.49
N LEU A 85 13.13 1.71 -5.99
CA LEU A 85 13.96 0.51 -6.01
C LEU A 85 14.19 0.05 -7.46
N GLU A 86 15.43 -0.31 -7.74
CA GLU A 86 15.78 -0.96 -8.99
C GLU A 86 15.03 -2.29 -9.11
N LEU A 87 14.39 -2.48 -10.26
CA LEU A 87 13.69 -3.72 -10.54
C LEU A 87 14.71 -4.77 -11.02
N PRO A 88 14.71 -5.98 -10.44
CA PRO A 88 15.51 -7.06 -11.01
C PRO A 88 15.05 -7.39 -12.44
N THR A 89 15.95 -7.97 -13.24
CA THR A 89 15.57 -8.47 -14.56
C THR A 89 14.53 -9.60 -14.40
N PRO A 90 13.35 -9.51 -15.03
CA PRO A 90 12.32 -10.54 -14.86
C PRO A 90 12.78 -11.90 -15.35
N ASP A 91 12.62 -12.93 -14.52
CA ASP A 91 12.85 -14.32 -14.91
C ASP A 91 11.53 -14.97 -15.33
N ARG A 92 11.45 -15.42 -16.59
CA ARG A 92 10.24 -16.06 -17.13
C ARG A 92 10.21 -17.56 -16.88
N MET A 93 11.30 -18.16 -16.40
CA MET A 93 11.36 -19.60 -16.17
C MET A 93 10.53 -19.97 -14.94
N ILE A 94 9.58 -20.88 -15.13
CA ILE A 94 8.85 -21.53 -14.04
C ILE A 94 9.43 -22.93 -13.88
N GLY A 95 9.90 -23.26 -12.68
CA GLY A 95 10.58 -24.53 -12.36
C GLY A 95 9.67 -25.77 -12.37
N TYR A 96 8.42 -25.62 -12.78
CA TYR A 96 7.38 -26.65 -12.78
C TYR A 96 6.65 -26.67 -14.12
N ASN A 97 6.06 -27.82 -14.47
CA ASN A 97 5.15 -27.90 -15.61
C ASN A 97 3.92 -27.04 -15.34
N PHE A 98 3.58 -26.15 -16.27
CA PHE A 98 2.47 -25.23 -16.09
C PHE A 98 1.66 -25.05 -17.38
N ALA A 99 0.42 -24.61 -17.21
CA ALA A 99 -0.43 -24.14 -18.28
C ALA A 99 -1.07 -22.82 -17.85
N THR A 100 -1.16 -21.85 -18.75
CA THR A 100 -1.91 -20.62 -18.49
C THR A 100 -3.40 -20.89 -18.70
N VAL A 101 -4.21 -20.53 -17.73
CA VAL A 101 -5.67 -20.72 -17.76
C VAL A 101 -6.36 -19.37 -17.67
N VAL A 102 -7.42 -19.19 -18.46
CA VAL A 102 -8.32 -18.05 -18.32
C VAL A 102 -9.38 -18.42 -17.29
N LEU A 103 -9.36 -17.74 -16.16
CA LEU A 103 -10.35 -17.96 -15.11
C LEU A 103 -11.72 -17.46 -15.58
N LYS A 104 -12.68 -18.38 -15.74
CA LYS A 104 -14.11 -18.03 -15.88
C LYS A 104 -14.77 -18.19 -14.52
N ARG A 105 -14.85 -17.11 -13.75
CA ARG A 105 -15.70 -17.06 -12.56
C ARG A 105 -16.95 -16.25 -12.84
N ASP A 106 -18.08 -16.74 -12.35
CA ASP A 106 -19.28 -15.95 -12.24
C ASP A 106 -19.02 -14.83 -11.21
N MET A 107 -19.22 -13.60 -11.66
CA MET A 107 -18.86 -12.39 -10.94
C MET A 107 -20.10 -11.64 -10.45
N GLU A 108 -21.29 -12.17 -10.68
CA GLU A 108 -22.57 -11.47 -10.50
C GLU A 108 -23.15 -11.62 -9.08
N GLN A 109 -22.54 -12.46 -8.23
CA GLN A 109 -23.00 -12.65 -6.86
C GLN A 109 -22.79 -11.38 -6.03
N ALA A 110 -23.85 -10.94 -5.34
CA ALA A 110 -23.83 -9.71 -4.54
C ALA A 110 -22.67 -9.60 -3.52
N PRO A 111 -22.31 -10.66 -2.76
CA PRO A 111 -21.16 -10.59 -1.85
C PRO A 111 -19.83 -10.33 -2.57
N ILE A 112 -19.65 -10.93 -3.75
CA ILE A 112 -18.44 -10.75 -4.56
C ILE A 112 -18.39 -9.34 -5.12
N ALA A 113 -19.52 -8.80 -5.58
CA ALA A 113 -19.62 -7.42 -6.05
C ALA A 113 -19.31 -6.41 -4.93
N PHE A 114 -19.80 -6.64 -3.72
CA PHE A 114 -19.52 -5.81 -2.55
C PHE A 114 -18.02 -5.80 -2.22
N LEU A 115 -17.38 -6.97 -2.08
CA LEU A 115 -15.94 -7.04 -1.76
C LEU A 115 -15.07 -6.38 -2.83
N ARG A 116 -15.47 -6.45 -4.10
CA ARG A 116 -14.78 -5.75 -5.19
C ARG A 116 -14.89 -4.25 -5.07
N HIS A 117 -16.09 -3.76 -4.74
CA HIS A 117 -16.30 -2.34 -4.55
C HIS A 117 -15.41 -1.83 -3.40
N VAL A 118 -15.43 -2.51 -2.24
CA VAL A 118 -14.55 -2.20 -1.11
C VAL A 118 -13.07 -2.21 -1.53
N LEU A 119 -12.63 -3.24 -2.26
CA LEU A 119 -11.24 -3.35 -2.70
C LEU A 119 -10.85 -2.21 -3.65
N ALA A 120 -11.75 -1.83 -4.56
CA ALA A 120 -11.55 -0.71 -5.47
C ALA A 120 -11.50 0.63 -4.71
N GLU A 121 -12.43 0.88 -3.78
CA GLU A 121 -12.44 2.09 -2.96
C GLU A 121 -11.17 2.17 -2.09
N THR A 122 -10.73 1.05 -1.50
CA THR A 122 -9.48 0.99 -0.73
C THR A 122 -8.27 1.36 -1.60
N LEU A 123 -8.21 0.86 -2.83
CA LEU A 123 -7.15 1.23 -3.78
C LEU A 123 -7.25 2.69 -4.21
N ILE A 124 -8.46 3.23 -4.40
CA ILE A 124 -8.69 4.63 -4.79
C ILE A 124 -8.25 5.57 -3.66
N GLU A 125 -8.60 5.25 -2.42
CA GLU A 125 -8.24 6.01 -1.22
C GLU A 125 -6.72 6.12 -1.07
N HIS A 126 -6.00 5.01 -1.27
CA HIS A 126 -4.55 4.96 -1.11
C HIS A 126 -3.77 5.10 -2.42
N LYS A 127 -4.44 5.41 -3.54
CA LYS A 127 -3.79 5.46 -4.87
C LYS A 127 -2.65 6.47 -4.90
N ASP A 128 -2.82 7.59 -4.20
CA ASP A 128 -1.86 8.68 -4.28
C ASP A 128 -0.56 8.33 -3.58
N ASP A 129 -0.65 7.68 -2.43
CA ASP A 129 0.52 7.21 -1.69
C ASP A 129 1.21 6.04 -2.42
N ILE A 130 0.43 5.09 -2.95
CA ILE A 130 0.99 3.97 -3.73
C ILE A 130 1.72 4.48 -4.99
N VAL A 131 1.13 5.44 -5.71
CA VAL A 131 1.75 6.00 -6.91
C VAL A 131 3.00 6.82 -6.59
N ARG A 132 3.00 7.60 -5.50
CA ARG A 132 4.14 8.46 -5.10
C ARG A 132 5.29 7.66 -4.50
N PHE A 133 4.99 6.71 -3.62
CA PHE A 133 5.98 6.07 -2.75
C PHE A 133 6.14 4.58 -3.00
N GLY A 134 5.13 3.90 -3.57
CA GLY A 134 5.10 2.44 -3.70
C GLY A 134 6.28 1.86 -4.47
N ARG A 135 6.87 2.61 -5.41
CA ARG A 135 8.08 2.20 -6.14
C ARG A 135 9.35 2.16 -5.27
N GLY A 136 9.35 2.83 -4.12
CA GLY A 136 10.43 2.79 -3.12
C GLY A 136 10.23 1.71 -2.05
N TRP A 137 9.08 1.01 -2.03
CA TRP A 137 8.79 0.04 -0.99
C TRP A 137 9.28 -1.36 -1.36
N SER A 138 10.13 -1.95 -0.52
CA SER A 138 10.47 -3.36 -0.65
C SER A 138 9.31 -4.22 -0.10
N PRO A 139 9.17 -5.48 -0.53
CA PRO A 139 8.10 -6.36 -0.04
C PRO A 139 8.13 -6.62 1.47
N ALA A 140 9.28 -6.37 2.12
CA ALA A 140 9.46 -6.52 3.55
C ALA A 140 9.21 -5.23 4.35
N LEU A 141 8.98 -4.09 3.68
CA LEU A 141 8.65 -2.84 4.38
C LEU A 141 7.18 -2.83 4.79
N PHE A 142 6.93 -2.24 5.95
CA PHE A 142 5.61 -2.13 6.56
C PHE A 142 4.49 -1.68 5.60
N PRO A 143 4.62 -0.58 4.83
CA PRO A 143 3.55 -0.13 3.94
C PRO A 143 3.20 -1.18 2.86
N PHE A 144 4.19 -1.90 2.34
CA PHE A 144 3.95 -2.96 1.39
C PHE A 144 3.17 -4.11 2.03
N LEU A 145 3.65 -4.58 3.19
CA LEU A 145 3.04 -5.68 3.94
C LEU A 145 1.57 -5.36 4.31
N GLN A 146 1.30 -4.14 4.79
CA GLN A 146 -0.04 -3.69 5.16
C GLN A 146 -0.99 -3.59 3.96
N VAL A 147 -0.55 -2.98 2.85
CA VAL A 147 -1.34 -2.89 1.61
C VAL A 147 -1.67 -4.30 1.13
N ALA A 148 -0.67 -5.17 1.01
CA ALA A 148 -0.88 -6.52 0.52
C ALA A 148 -1.81 -7.34 1.42
N PHE A 149 -1.57 -7.33 2.73
CA PHE A 149 -2.40 -8.04 3.71
C PHE A 149 -3.86 -7.56 3.68
N THR A 150 -4.08 -6.24 3.58
CA THR A 150 -5.43 -5.66 3.53
C THR A 150 -6.16 -6.07 2.25
N LEU A 151 -5.50 -5.97 1.09
CA LEU A 151 -6.10 -6.35 -0.19
C LEU A 151 -6.42 -7.85 -0.24
N VAL A 152 -5.53 -8.71 0.26
CA VAL A 152 -5.78 -10.15 0.35
C VAL A 152 -6.92 -10.46 1.32
N SER A 153 -6.97 -9.80 2.48
CA SER A 153 -8.03 -9.99 3.47
C SER A 153 -9.41 -9.61 2.94
N ILE A 154 -9.51 -8.48 2.21
CA ILE A 154 -10.76 -8.07 1.55
C ILE A 154 -11.11 -9.05 0.43
N ALA A 155 -10.17 -9.38 -0.45
CA ALA A 155 -10.41 -10.25 -1.60
C ALA A 155 -10.80 -11.68 -1.21
N SER A 156 -10.30 -12.17 -0.08
CA SER A 156 -10.63 -13.49 0.47
C SER A 156 -11.91 -13.51 1.31
N GLY A 157 -12.54 -12.35 1.55
CA GLY A 157 -13.72 -12.23 2.40
C GLY A 157 -13.43 -12.40 3.89
N GLN A 158 -12.16 -12.31 4.31
CA GLN A 158 -11.73 -12.37 5.70
C GLN A 158 -11.78 -11.00 6.40
N ALA A 159 -12.04 -9.93 5.65
CA ALA A 159 -12.29 -8.61 6.23
C ALA A 159 -13.66 -8.57 6.93
N SER A 160 -13.68 -8.03 8.15
CA SER A 160 -14.92 -7.69 8.86
C SER A 160 -15.29 -6.24 8.61
N PHE A 161 -16.58 -5.98 8.40
CA PHE A 161 -17.10 -4.65 8.11
C PHE A 161 -17.89 -4.13 9.29
N PHE A 162 -17.54 -2.92 9.73
CA PHE A 162 -18.25 -2.20 10.76
C PHE A 162 -18.91 -0.98 10.13
N TYR A 163 -20.10 -0.67 10.64
CA TYR A 163 -20.85 0.50 10.23
C TYR A 163 -20.78 1.52 11.36
N PHE A 164 -20.38 2.74 11.03
CA PHE A 164 -20.47 3.87 11.94
C PHE A 164 -21.89 4.40 11.97
N PRO A 165 -22.37 4.94 13.12
CA PRO A 165 -23.70 5.52 13.21
C PRO A 165 -23.98 6.52 12.08
N ASP A 166 -25.22 6.56 11.57
CA ASP A 166 -25.61 7.52 10.52
C ASP A 166 -25.27 8.94 10.95
N GLN A 167 -24.40 9.59 10.17
CA GLN A 167 -24.05 10.98 10.35
C GLN A 167 -24.35 11.77 9.07
N PRO A 168 -24.76 13.05 9.18
CA PRO A 168 -25.02 13.89 8.02
C PRO A 168 -23.76 14.21 7.20
N PHE A 169 -22.58 13.99 7.77
CA PHE A 169 -21.28 14.25 7.15
C PHE A 169 -20.33 13.09 7.43
N ASP A 170 -19.39 12.86 6.52
CA ASP A 170 -18.28 11.94 6.75
C ASP A 170 -17.43 12.46 7.92
N PRO A 171 -17.29 11.67 9.00
CA PRO A 171 -16.58 12.10 10.20
C PRO A 171 -15.08 12.31 9.99
N ARG A 172 -14.47 11.78 8.92
CA ARG A 172 -13.06 12.01 8.55
C ARG A 172 -12.85 13.21 7.63
N SER A 173 -13.77 13.46 6.70
CA SER A 173 -13.57 14.44 5.63
C SER A 173 -14.40 15.72 5.78
N CYS A 174 -15.12 15.90 6.89
CA CYS A 174 -15.87 17.13 7.14
C CYS A 174 -14.96 18.29 7.57
N TYR A 175 -14.79 19.26 6.67
CA TYR A 175 -14.05 20.51 6.88
C TYR A 175 -14.97 21.71 7.20
N TRP A 176 -16.26 21.47 7.46
CA TRP A 176 -17.20 22.56 7.72
C TRP A 176 -16.97 23.14 9.12
N VAL A 177 -16.52 24.40 9.17
CA VAL A 177 -16.17 25.15 10.40
C VAL A 177 -17.35 25.30 11.38
N GLY A 178 -18.59 25.07 10.94
CA GLY A 178 -19.79 25.09 11.79
C GLY A 178 -20.37 23.71 12.12
N CYS A 179 -19.64 22.63 11.81
CA CYS A 179 -20.13 21.28 12.05
C CYS A 179 -20.08 20.94 13.55
N ASN A 180 -21.22 20.57 14.10
CA ASN A 180 -21.35 20.08 15.48
C ASN A 180 -21.46 18.54 15.55
N SER A 181 -21.20 17.84 14.44
CA SER A 181 -21.18 16.37 14.41
C SER A 181 -19.93 15.83 15.11
N ASN A 182 -20.00 14.58 15.57
CA ASN A 182 -18.84 13.91 16.13
C ASN A 182 -17.88 13.57 15.00
N HIS A 183 -16.74 14.26 14.96
CA HIS A 183 -15.68 13.95 14.00
C HIS A 183 -14.73 12.91 14.56
N LEU A 184 -14.16 12.11 13.66
CA LEU A 184 -12.98 11.32 13.99
C LEU A 184 -11.86 12.33 14.18
N HIS A 185 -11.49 12.60 15.44
CA HIS A 185 -10.27 13.35 15.71
C HIS A 185 -9.13 12.69 14.93
N MET A 186 -8.22 13.50 14.37
CA MET A 186 -6.96 12.99 13.80
C MET A 186 -6.22 12.23 14.90
N SER A 187 -6.54 10.95 15.05
CA SER A 187 -6.08 10.17 16.17
C SER A 187 -4.65 9.76 15.90
N SER A 188 -4.02 9.23 16.93
CA SER A 188 -2.74 8.51 16.84
C SER A 188 -2.84 7.25 15.96
N GLY A 189 -3.87 7.10 15.11
CA GLY A 189 -4.08 5.97 14.22
C GLY A 189 -4.86 4.81 14.84
N TRP A 190 -5.63 5.09 15.90
CA TRP A 190 -6.56 4.16 16.55
C TRP A 190 -7.97 4.76 16.57
N LEU A 191 -8.99 3.90 16.54
CA LEU A 191 -10.39 4.27 16.76
C LEU A 191 -10.83 3.85 18.16
N ASP A 192 -11.34 4.82 18.93
CA ASP A 192 -11.85 4.59 20.28
C ASP A 192 -13.12 3.73 20.30
N GLN A 193 -13.58 3.40 21.51
CA GLN A 193 -14.79 2.59 21.72
C GLN A 193 -16.06 3.28 21.21
N ASP A 194 -16.11 4.60 21.17
CA ASP A 194 -17.26 5.34 20.63
C ASP A 194 -17.42 5.09 19.11
N TRP A 195 -16.32 4.78 18.43
CA TRP A 195 -16.28 4.45 17.00
C TRP A 195 -16.21 2.94 16.71
N ALA A 196 -15.42 2.18 17.48
CA ALA A 196 -15.14 0.76 17.26
C ALA A 196 -16.06 -0.19 18.04
N GLY A 197 -16.85 0.33 18.99
CA GLY A 197 -17.65 -0.48 19.92
C GLY A 197 -16.79 -1.34 20.84
N ASP A 198 -17.37 -2.40 21.41
CA ASP A 198 -16.67 -3.36 22.30
C ASP A 198 -15.72 -4.30 21.54
N HIS A 199 -15.56 -4.11 20.24
CA HIS A 199 -14.60 -4.84 19.43
C HIS A 199 -13.17 -4.36 19.72
N ALA A 200 -12.18 -5.20 19.41
CA ALA A 200 -10.77 -4.85 19.63
C ALA A 200 -10.41 -3.50 19.01
N SER A 201 -9.37 -2.83 19.54
CA SER A 201 -8.86 -1.55 19.04
C SER A 201 -8.69 -1.59 17.52
N LEU A 202 -9.54 -0.86 16.78
CA LEU A 202 -9.38 -0.76 15.34
C LEU A 202 -8.22 0.19 15.04
N LEU A 203 -7.27 -0.30 14.25
CA LEU A 203 -6.16 0.50 13.76
C LEU A 203 -6.53 1.11 12.42
N GLU A 204 -6.18 2.38 12.26
CA GLU A 204 -6.29 3.02 10.97
C GLU A 204 -5.25 2.45 10.02
N PHE A 205 -5.65 2.26 8.76
CA PHE A 205 -4.76 1.76 7.73
C PHE A 205 -3.48 2.62 7.63
N GLY A 206 -2.35 1.94 7.51
CA GLY A 206 -1.03 2.57 7.47
C GLY A 206 -0.56 3.21 8.78
N SER A 207 -1.33 3.09 9.86
CA SER A 207 -0.86 3.55 11.16
C SER A 207 0.25 2.65 11.71
N MET A 208 1.30 3.27 12.24
CA MET A 208 2.35 2.59 13.00
C MET A 208 1.98 2.43 14.49
N SER A 209 0.68 2.44 14.81
CA SER A 209 0.18 2.18 16.17
C SER A 209 0.41 0.72 16.55
N ARG A 210 0.76 0.49 17.82
CA ARG A 210 1.00 -0.84 18.37
C ARG A 210 0.76 -0.89 19.88
N ARG A 211 0.51 -2.09 20.40
CA ARG A 211 0.62 -2.37 21.83
C ARG A 211 2.09 -2.42 22.26
N PRO A 212 2.38 -2.22 23.55
CA PRO A 212 3.71 -2.47 24.08
C PRO A 212 4.12 -3.90 23.71
N ASP A 213 5.36 -4.07 23.27
CA ASP A 213 5.93 -5.36 22.86
C ASP A 213 5.36 -6.03 21.59
N GLU A 214 4.38 -5.43 20.91
CA GLU A 214 3.89 -5.89 19.61
C GLU A 214 4.52 -5.08 18.45
N LEU A 215 4.57 -5.68 17.25
CA LEU A 215 4.92 -4.96 16.02
C LEU A 215 3.75 -4.07 15.58
N PRO A 216 4.02 -2.96 14.87
CA PRO A 216 2.97 -2.11 14.33
C PRO A 216 2.11 -2.81 13.27
N GLY A 217 0.84 -2.42 13.22
CA GLY A 217 -0.15 -2.90 12.27
C GLY A 217 -0.59 -4.36 12.49
N VAL A 218 -1.25 -4.93 11.49
CA VAL A 218 -1.90 -6.25 11.58
C VAL A 218 -1.33 -7.30 10.61
N SER A 219 -0.30 -6.96 9.83
CA SER A 219 0.24 -7.83 8.78
C SER A 219 1.31 -8.75 9.35
N HIS A 220 1.52 -9.89 8.70
CA HIS A 220 2.71 -10.70 8.93
C HIS A 220 3.99 -9.90 8.58
N SER A 221 5.09 -10.20 9.28
CA SER A 221 6.41 -9.65 8.97
C SER A 221 7.12 -10.39 7.83
N GLU A 222 6.61 -11.56 7.46
CA GLU A 222 7.14 -12.43 6.42
C GLU A 222 6.59 -12.06 5.05
N THR A 223 7.39 -12.25 4.00
CA THR A 223 6.97 -12.00 2.61
C THR A 223 6.30 -13.21 1.96
N ILE A 224 6.39 -14.39 2.57
CA ILE A 224 5.68 -15.59 2.14
C ILE A 224 4.97 -16.17 3.36
N TYR A 225 3.64 -16.23 3.34
CA TYR A 225 2.84 -16.68 4.47
C TYR A 225 1.52 -17.31 4.00
N TRP A 226 0.90 -18.05 4.91
CA TRP A 226 -0.43 -18.59 4.71
C TRP A 226 -1.49 -17.59 5.16
N HIS A 227 -2.41 -17.26 4.26
CA HIS A 227 -3.63 -16.54 4.57
C HIS A 227 -4.80 -17.51 4.39
N GLU A 228 -5.26 -18.09 5.50
CA GLU A 228 -6.14 -19.26 5.49
C GLU A 228 -5.52 -20.41 4.67
N ASP A 229 -6.19 -20.88 3.62
CA ASP A 229 -5.73 -21.95 2.73
C ASP A 229 -4.98 -21.45 1.48
N VAL A 230 -4.72 -20.14 1.39
CA VAL A 230 -4.02 -19.52 0.25
C VAL A 230 -2.61 -19.11 0.66
N LEU A 231 -1.62 -19.54 -0.11
CA LEU A 231 -0.25 -19.11 0.06
C LEU A 231 -0.06 -17.75 -0.61
N VAL A 232 0.31 -16.73 0.17
CA VAL A 232 0.61 -15.39 -0.31
C VAL A 232 2.13 -15.26 -0.42
N SER A 233 2.63 -14.81 -1.56
CA SER A 233 4.03 -14.49 -1.80
C SER A 233 4.17 -13.07 -2.32
N LEU A 234 4.89 -12.24 -1.58
CA LEU A 234 5.10 -10.83 -1.86
C LEU A 234 6.42 -10.63 -2.58
N SER A 235 6.39 -9.94 -3.72
CA SER A 235 7.58 -9.72 -4.54
C SER A 235 7.60 -8.32 -5.17
N LEU A 236 8.79 -7.83 -5.52
CA LEU A 236 8.92 -6.59 -6.30
C LEU A 236 8.38 -6.76 -7.73
N ILE A 237 8.56 -7.95 -8.30
CA ILE A 237 8.11 -8.31 -9.65
C ILE A 237 7.42 -9.66 -9.60
N VAL A 238 6.25 -9.74 -10.21
CA VAL A 238 5.53 -11.00 -10.41
C VAL A 238 6.04 -11.67 -11.70
N ASP A 239 6.94 -12.64 -11.52
CA ASP A 239 7.62 -13.40 -12.56
C ASP A 239 7.69 -14.91 -12.24
N GLY A 240 8.34 -15.70 -13.11
CA GLY A 240 8.44 -17.15 -12.99
C GLY A 240 9.27 -17.61 -11.81
N LYS A 241 10.30 -16.84 -11.43
CA LYS A 241 11.09 -17.10 -10.22
C LYS A 241 10.23 -16.96 -8.97
N ALA A 242 9.50 -15.86 -8.82
CA ALA A 242 8.62 -15.65 -7.67
C ALA A 242 7.52 -16.72 -7.54
N ILE A 243 6.96 -17.18 -8.67
CA ILE A 243 6.01 -18.30 -8.70
C ILE A 243 6.70 -19.59 -8.25
N THR A 244 7.89 -19.88 -8.77
CA THR A 244 8.65 -21.09 -8.43
C THR A 244 8.98 -21.12 -6.93
N GLU A 245 9.47 -20.02 -6.38
CA GLU A 245 9.78 -19.90 -4.94
C GLU A 245 8.54 -20.14 -4.07
N ALA A 246 7.39 -19.57 -4.44
CA ALA A 246 6.15 -19.79 -3.71
C ALA A 246 5.69 -21.26 -3.76
N VAL A 247 5.73 -21.89 -4.94
CA VAL A 247 5.37 -23.31 -5.08
C VAL A 247 6.31 -24.19 -4.26
N THR A 248 7.64 -23.97 -4.37
CA THR A 248 8.65 -24.72 -3.60
C THR A 248 8.39 -24.61 -2.11
N TYR A 249 8.18 -23.39 -1.60
CA TYR A 249 7.88 -23.15 -0.19
C TYR A 249 6.64 -23.94 0.28
N GLY A 250 5.56 -23.95 -0.51
CA GLY A 250 4.36 -24.72 -0.18
C GLY A 250 4.59 -26.24 -0.17
N VAL A 251 5.37 -26.75 -1.13
CA VAL A 251 5.70 -28.18 -1.25
C VAL A 251 6.60 -28.64 -0.12
N GLU A 252 7.60 -27.83 0.28
CA GLU A 252 8.50 -28.13 1.40
C GLU A 252 7.75 -28.25 2.73
N GLN A 253 6.58 -27.63 2.85
CA GLN A 253 5.66 -27.79 3.99
C GLN A 253 4.72 -29.00 3.88
N GLY A 254 4.88 -29.85 2.86
CA GLY A 254 4.12 -31.09 2.69
C GLY A 254 2.70 -30.92 2.12
N ARG A 255 2.39 -29.75 1.53
CA ARG A 255 1.08 -29.50 0.91
C ARG A 255 1.08 -30.02 -0.53
N VAL A 256 0.06 -30.82 -0.87
CA VAL A 256 -0.10 -31.43 -2.21
C VAL A 256 -0.98 -30.62 -3.16
N ASN A 257 -1.83 -29.75 -2.62
CA ASN A 257 -2.68 -28.84 -3.37
C ASN A 257 -2.46 -27.43 -2.82
N LEU A 258 -2.08 -26.51 -3.70
CA LEU A 258 -1.72 -25.15 -3.33
C LEU A 258 -2.56 -24.17 -4.16
N GLN A 259 -3.21 -23.23 -3.49
CA GLN A 259 -3.66 -21.99 -4.11
C GLN A 259 -2.67 -20.90 -3.74
N ILE A 260 -2.16 -20.19 -4.74
CA ILE A 260 -1.03 -19.27 -4.57
C ILE A 260 -1.40 -17.93 -5.18
N VAL A 261 -1.13 -16.86 -4.43
CA VAL A 261 -1.16 -15.49 -4.93
C VAL A 261 0.24 -14.93 -4.83
N VAL A 262 0.84 -14.63 -5.98
CA VAL A 262 2.09 -13.86 -6.06
C VAL A 262 1.73 -12.41 -6.32
N PHE A 263 2.12 -11.54 -5.40
CA PHE A 263 1.63 -10.17 -5.32
C PHE A 263 2.78 -9.17 -5.30
N SER A 264 2.73 -8.22 -6.22
CA SER A 264 3.42 -6.93 -6.12
C SER A 264 2.41 -5.81 -5.98
N LEU A 265 2.84 -4.62 -5.55
CA LEU A 265 1.95 -3.44 -5.45
C LEU A 265 1.24 -3.08 -6.77
N PHE A 266 1.79 -3.49 -7.91
CA PHE A 266 1.30 -3.09 -9.24
C PHE A 266 0.80 -4.26 -10.08
N LYS A 267 0.98 -5.51 -9.62
CA LYS A 267 0.62 -6.71 -10.38
C LYS A 267 0.38 -7.87 -9.42
N ALA A 268 -0.62 -8.68 -9.73
CA ALA A 268 -0.82 -9.97 -9.05
C ALA A 268 -0.85 -11.10 -10.09
N ALA A 269 -0.42 -12.29 -9.68
CA ALA A 269 -0.66 -13.53 -10.38
C ALA A 269 -1.28 -14.54 -9.43
N PHE A 270 -2.22 -15.32 -9.96
CA PHE A 270 -2.81 -16.45 -9.28
C PHE A 270 -2.28 -17.73 -9.90
N ALA A 271 -1.92 -18.70 -9.07
CA ALA A 271 -1.51 -20.03 -9.50
C ALA A 271 -2.19 -21.10 -8.64
N GLU A 272 -2.44 -22.25 -9.25
CA GLU A 272 -2.86 -23.47 -8.56
C GLU A 272 -1.84 -24.55 -8.88
N ALA A 273 -1.25 -25.17 -7.85
CA ALA A 273 -0.29 -26.26 -8.02
C ALA A 273 -0.84 -27.54 -7.39
N LYS A 274 -0.66 -28.66 -8.11
CA LYS A 274 -1.12 -30.00 -7.72
C LYS A 274 0.04 -30.97 -7.93
N PHE A 275 0.30 -31.81 -6.93
CA PHE A 275 1.38 -32.78 -6.90
C PHE A 275 0.85 -34.20 -6.67
#